data_AF-A0A952EC83-F1
#
_entry.id   AF-A0A952EC83-F1
#
_cell.length_a   1.000
_cell.length_b   1.000
_cell.length_c   1.000
_cell.angle_alpha   90.00
_cell.angle_beta   90.00
_cell.angle_gamma   90.00
#
_symmetry.space_group_name_H-M   'P 1'
#
loop_
_entity.id
_entity.type
_entity.pdbx_description
1 polymer ?
#
loop_
_entity_poly.entity_id
_entity_poly.type
_entity_poly.pdbx_seq_one_letter_code
_entity_poly.pdbx_strand_id
1 'polypeptide(L)'
;MNVETITAVSDALANLDLEPEGLRHAKFKQDLVDIGEARKTATARHNEIAKELREDVGPQGDHVASALLRGEDPSDAARGSSNRKDLEDQAAALSAGLKALNIRERDTYNAIRNAESDERSKITPAFQPLLDLGKREVAAALNVIAQHYAVAEAIHGATRYGAEKQVNALGDILATAIGEHNLVPFENVDVPPEVVGLLEMLKDRCTAHKVYVLTAVPNCPEAKFPVQMAIAVDTARRAAAA
;
A
#
# COMPACT_ATOMS: atom_id res chain seq x y z
N MET A 1 22.44 11.65 -18.99
CA MET A 1 21.19 12.32 -18.59
C MET A 1 21.36 13.82 -18.75
N ASN A 2 20.38 14.51 -19.34
CA ASN A 2 20.44 15.95 -19.57
C ASN A 2 20.21 16.71 -18.25
N VAL A 3 21.18 17.53 -17.83
CA VAL A 3 21.12 18.38 -16.63
C VAL A 3 19.88 19.26 -16.62
N GLU A 4 19.50 19.84 -17.78
CA GLU A 4 18.32 20.69 -17.91
C GLU A 4 17.01 19.93 -17.58
N THR A 5 16.94 18.64 -17.96
CA THR A 5 15.76 17.81 -17.68
C THR A 5 15.69 17.45 -16.20
N ILE A 6 16.82 17.14 -15.57
CA ILE A 6 16.88 16.86 -14.13
C ILE A 6 16.50 18.10 -13.31
N THR A 7 17.00 19.28 -13.68
CA THR A 7 16.61 20.55 -13.03
C THR A 7 15.13 20.84 -13.20
N ALA A 8 14.57 20.70 -14.41
CA ALA A 8 13.15 20.95 -14.65
C ALA A 8 12.24 20.00 -13.85
N VAL A 9 12.61 18.72 -13.73
CA VAL A 9 11.87 17.76 -12.89
C VAL A 9 12.02 18.12 -11.41
N SER A 10 13.22 18.48 -10.96
CA SER A 10 13.46 18.92 -9.58
C SER A 10 12.59 20.13 -9.21
N ASP A 11 12.54 21.14 -10.09
CA ASP A 11 11.71 22.34 -9.90
C ASP A 11 10.21 22.00 -9.89
N ALA A 12 9.76 21.10 -10.78
CA ALA A 12 8.37 20.65 -10.79
C ALA A 12 7.99 19.92 -9.50
N LEU A 13 8.88 19.08 -8.97
CA LEU A 13 8.68 18.38 -7.70
C LEU A 13 8.72 19.35 -6.51
N ALA A 14 9.63 20.33 -6.52
CA ALA A 14 9.71 21.35 -5.47
C ALA A 14 8.39 22.12 -5.33
N ASN A 15 7.79 22.50 -6.46
CA ASN A 15 6.55 23.29 -6.51
C ASN A 15 5.27 22.47 -6.37
N LEU A 16 5.36 21.14 -6.20
CA LEU A 16 4.19 20.28 -6.09
C LEU A 16 3.51 20.44 -4.72
N ASP A 17 2.23 20.84 -4.71
CA ASP A 17 1.45 20.89 -3.48
C ASP A 17 0.84 19.51 -3.15
N LEU A 18 1.41 18.87 -2.13
CA LEU A 18 0.98 17.58 -1.55
C LEU A 18 0.42 17.73 -0.13
N GLU A 19 0.40 18.95 0.43
CA GLU A 19 -0.06 19.18 1.79
C GLU A 19 -1.53 18.76 1.99
N PRO A 20 -2.47 19.04 1.06
CA PRO A 20 -3.87 18.66 1.22
C PRO A 20 -4.08 17.14 1.34
N GLU A 21 -3.39 16.36 0.51
CA GLU A 21 -3.49 14.90 0.57
C GLU A 21 -2.79 14.32 1.81
N GLY A 22 -1.64 14.89 2.21
CA GLY A 22 -0.95 14.53 3.43
C GLY A 22 -1.81 14.75 4.68
N LEU A 23 -2.52 15.88 4.75
CA LEU A 23 -3.48 16.17 5.83
C LEU A 23 -4.67 15.20 5.81
N ARG A 24 -5.24 14.91 4.64
CA ARG A 24 -6.30 13.90 4.49
C ARG A 24 -5.84 12.53 4.98
N HIS A 25 -4.63 12.11 4.61
CA HIS A 25 -4.09 10.82 5.00
C HIS A 25 -3.81 10.73 6.50
N ALA A 26 -3.24 11.78 7.11
CA ALA A 26 -3.05 11.88 8.54
C ALA A 26 -4.38 11.78 9.29
N LYS A 27 -5.42 12.47 8.81
CA LYS A 27 -6.77 12.40 9.36
C LYS A 27 -7.34 10.98 9.29
N PHE A 28 -7.25 10.31 8.15
CA PHE A 28 -7.76 8.93 8.03
C PHE A 28 -6.99 7.94 8.90
N LYS A 29 -5.68 8.12 9.10
CA LYS A 29 -4.91 7.33 10.05
C LYS A 29 -5.37 7.55 11.49
N GLN A 30 -5.65 8.79 11.88
CA GLN A 30 -6.21 9.07 13.18
C GLN A 30 -7.61 8.43 13.33
N ASP A 31 -8.47 8.54 12.32
CA ASP A 31 -9.78 7.90 12.33
C ASP A 31 -9.67 6.38 12.55
N LEU A 32 -8.68 5.70 11.95
CA LEU A 32 -8.44 4.27 12.18
C LEU A 32 -8.00 3.95 13.62
N VAL A 33 -7.20 4.82 14.24
CA VAL A 33 -6.81 4.69 15.66
C VAL A 33 -8.06 4.80 16.53
N ASP A 34 -8.86 5.83 16.33
CA ASP A 34 -10.09 6.08 17.10
C ASP A 34 -11.11 4.94 16.94
N ILE A 35 -11.26 4.41 15.72
CA ILE A 35 -12.10 3.23 15.45
C ILE A 35 -11.56 2.00 16.19
N GLY A 36 -10.24 1.78 16.18
CA GLY A 36 -9.60 0.68 16.88
C GLY A 36 -9.85 0.72 18.39
N GLU A 37 -9.73 1.90 19.01
CA GLU A 37 -10.00 2.12 20.43
C GLU A 37 -11.48 1.91 20.77
N ALA A 38 -12.39 2.44 19.95
CA ALA A 38 -13.82 2.24 20.10
C ALA A 38 -14.21 0.75 20.00
N ARG A 39 -13.64 0.01 19.04
CA ARG A 39 -13.86 -1.43 18.88
C ARG A 39 -13.37 -2.21 20.09
N LYS A 40 -12.19 -1.88 20.61
CA LYS A 40 -11.63 -2.52 21.81
C LYS A 40 -12.55 -2.33 23.01
N THR A 41 -13.01 -1.11 23.24
CA THR A 41 -13.91 -0.77 24.35
C THR A 41 -15.27 -1.46 24.20
N ALA A 42 -15.88 -1.40 23.02
CA ALA A 42 -17.16 -2.06 22.76
C ALA A 42 -17.07 -3.59 22.88
N THR A 43 -15.97 -4.20 22.42
CA THR A 43 -15.73 -5.65 22.56
C THR A 43 -15.55 -6.05 24.02
N ALA A 44 -14.80 -5.26 24.81
CA ALA A 44 -14.63 -5.51 26.23
C ALA A 44 -15.99 -5.50 26.95
N ARG A 45 -16.81 -4.45 26.71
CA ARG A 45 -18.15 -4.37 27.32
C ARG A 45 -19.07 -5.49 26.85
N HIS A 46 -19.04 -5.85 25.58
CA HIS A 46 -19.84 -6.97 25.06
C HIS A 46 -19.47 -8.30 25.73
N ASN A 47 -18.18 -8.54 25.98
CA ASN A 47 -17.71 -9.74 26.67
C ASN A 47 -18.09 -9.75 28.16
N GLU A 48 -18.05 -8.59 28.83
CA GLU A 48 -18.56 -8.43 30.20
C GLU A 48 -20.04 -8.76 30.28
N ILE A 49 -20.87 -8.20 29.39
CA ILE A 49 -22.30 -8.50 29.34
C ILE A 49 -22.54 -10.00 29.08
N ALA A 50 -21.79 -10.62 28.18
CA ALA A 50 -21.89 -12.06 27.95
C ALA A 50 -21.46 -12.91 29.15
N LYS A 51 -20.63 -12.38 30.05
CA LYS A 51 -20.30 -13.00 31.33
C LYS A 51 -21.46 -12.80 32.33
N GLU A 52 -21.95 -11.58 32.48
CA GLU A 52 -23.10 -11.23 33.34
C GLU A 52 -24.33 -12.09 32.98
N LEU A 53 -24.66 -12.24 31.69
CA LEU A 53 -25.78 -13.06 31.20
C LEU A 53 -25.62 -14.57 31.45
N ARG A 54 -24.38 -15.07 31.55
CA ARG A 54 -24.08 -16.47 31.87
C ARG A 54 -24.14 -16.74 33.37
N GLU A 55 -23.77 -15.74 34.17
CA GLU A 55 -23.78 -15.80 35.63
C GLU A 55 -25.15 -15.45 36.23
N ASP A 56 -26.04 -14.84 35.44
CA ASP A 56 -27.43 -14.58 35.80
C ASP A 56 -28.24 -15.89 35.96
N VAL A 57 -28.53 -16.24 37.22
CA VAL A 57 -29.33 -17.42 37.61
C VAL A 57 -30.84 -17.12 37.61
N GLY A 58 -31.24 -15.91 37.19
CA GLY A 58 -32.62 -15.44 37.31
C GLY A 58 -33.02 -15.18 38.76
N PRO A 59 -34.28 -14.79 39.01
CA PRO A 59 -34.75 -14.53 40.37
C PRO A 59 -34.70 -15.82 41.19
N GLN A 60 -33.83 -15.84 42.22
CA GLN A 60 -33.78 -16.96 43.15
C GLN A 60 -35.14 -17.13 43.82
N GLY A 61 -35.60 -18.38 43.95
CA GLY A 61 -36.92 -18.70 44.52
C GLY A 61 -37.17 -18.04 45.88
N ASP A 62 -36.12 -17.85 46.69
CA ASP A 62 -36.18 -17.19 47.99
C ASP A 62 -36.44 -15.68 47.89
N HIS A 63 -35.95 -15.01 46.84
CA HIS A 63 -36.23 -13.60 46.56
C HIS A 63 -37.67 -13.40 46.09
N VAL A 64 -38.15 -14.28 45.19
CA VAL A 64 -39.56 -14.27 44.74
C VAL A 64 -40.48 -14.57 45.91
N ALA A 65 -40.16 -15.56 46.74
CA ALA A 65 -40.92 -15.90 47.94
C ALA A 65 -40.95 -14.72 48.93
N SER A 66 -39.83 -14.05 49.15
CA SER A 66 -39.76 -12.87 50.03
C SER A 66 -40.53 -11.65 49.49
N ALA A 67 -40.64 -11.49 48.17
CA ALA A 67 -41.45 -10.45 47.53
C ALA A 67 -42.96 -10.76 47.62
N LEU A 68 -43.34 -12.02 47.34
CA LEU A 68 -44.71 -12.51 47.52
C LEU A 68 -45.18 -12.38 48.97
N LEU A 69 -44.31 -12.70 49.95
CA LEU A 69 -44.60 -12.55 51.37
C LEU A 69 -44.74 -11.09 51.81
N ARG A 70 -44.18 -10.13 51.05
CA ARG A 70 -44.37 -8.69 51.24
C ARG A 70 -45.64 -8.15 50.55
N GLY A 71 -46.42 -9.01 49.90
CA GLY A 71 -47.67 -8.66 49.24
C GLY A 71 -47.52 -8.06 47.85
N GLU A 72 -46.36 -8.21 47.21
CA GLU A 72 -46.17 -7.83 45.81
C GLU A 72 -46.95 -8.77 44.88
N ASP A 73 -47.42 -8.25 43.74
CA ASP A 73 -48.09 -9.06 42.71
C ASP A 73 -47.15 -10.17 42.22
N PRO A 74 -47.62 -11.41 42.00
CA PRO A 74 -46.77 -12.51 41.55
C PRO A 74 -46.00 -12.24 40.25
N SER A 75 -46.56 -11.44 39.36
CA SER A 75 -45.91 -11.05 38.10
C SER A 75 -44.74 -10.09 38.34
N ASP A 76 -44.86 -9.21 39.33
CA ASP A 76 -43.83 -8.24 39.70
C ASP A 76 -42.75 -8.88 40.59
N ALA A 77 -43.15 -9.76 41.51
CA ALA A 77 -42.24 -10.57 42.32
C ALA A 77 -41.36 -11.50 41.46
N ALA A 78 -41.92 -12.06 40.38
CA ALA A 78 -41.17 -12.86 39.41
C ALA A 78 -40.27 -12.03 38.46
N ARG A 79 -40.50 -10.71 38.35
CA ARG A 79 -39.62 -9.79 37.59
C ARG A 79 -38.49 -9.21 38.43
N GLY A 80 -38.63 -9.21 39.76
CA GLY A 80 -37.70 -8.62 40.71
C GLY A 80 -36.30 -9.27 40.70
N SER A 81 -35.48 -8.90 39.72
CA SER A 81 -33.99 -8.99 39.63
C SER A 81 -33.48 -9.07 38.19
N SER A 82 -34.35 -9.25 37.19
CA SER A 82 -33.91 -9.55 35.82
C SER A 82 -33.50 -8.28 35.06
N ASN A 83 -32.24 -7.86 35.25
CA ASN A 83 -31.52 -6.94 34.35
C ASN A 83 -31.19 -7.61 32.99
N ARG A 84 -31.64 -8.85 32.79
CA ARG A 84 -31.29 -9.70 31.67
C ARG A 84 -31.71 -9.10 30.33
N LYS A 85 -32.94 -8.59 30.24
CA LYS A 85 -33.45 -8.00 29.00
C LYS A 85 -32.67 -6.76 28.61
N ASP A 86 -32.37 -5.88 29.57
CA ASP A 86 -31.58 -4.69 29.33
C ASP A 86 -30.14 -5.03 28.90
N LEU A 87 -29.55 -6.10 29.47
CA LEU A 87 -28.26 -6.64 29.05
C LEU A 87 -28.30 -7.25 27.64
N GLU A 88 -29.37 -7.98 27.29
CA GLU A 88 -29.58 -8.53 25.94
C GLU A 88 -29.73 -7.40 24.90
N ASP A 89 -30.51 -6.35 25.22
CA ASP A 89 -30.69 -5.18 24.36
C ASP A 89 -29.37 -4.40 24.20
N GLN A 90 -28.60 -4.23 25.28
CA GLN A 90 -27.25 -3.65 25.22
C GLN A 90 -26.29 -4.49 24.36
N ALA A 91 -26.29 -5.81 24.50
CA ALA A 91 -25.46 -6.70 23.71
C ALA A 91 -25.80 -6.61 22.21
N ALA A 92 -27.10 -6.58 21.88
CA ALA A 92 -27.57 -6.40 20.51
C ALA A 92 -27.12 -5.05 19.91
N ALA A 93 -27.25 -3.97 20.69
CA ALA A 93 -26.80 -2.63 20.28
C ALA A 93 -25.28 -2.57 20.07
N LEU A 94 -24.48 -3.17 20.97
CA LEU A 94 -23.03 -3.26 20.84
C LEU A 94 -22.62 -4.08 19.62
N SER A 95 -23.30 -5.19 19.35
CA SER A 95 -23.06 -6.02 18.14
C SER A 95 -23.32 -5.22 16.85
N ALA A 96 -24.42 -4.47 16.81
CA ALA A 96 -24.73 -3.58 15.69
C ALA A 96 -23.68 -2.46 15.54
N GLY A 97 -23.27 -1.84 16.65
CA GLY A 97 -22.22 -0.83 16.68
C GLY A 97 -20.87 -1.37 16.18
N LEU A 98 -20.46 -2.56 16.61
CA LEU A 98 -19.24 -3.23 16.14
C LEU A 98 -19.29 -3.51 14.63
N LYS A 99 -20.43 -3.94 14.09
CA LYS A 99 -20.60 -4.11 12.64
C LYS A 99 -20.44 -2.78 11.89
N ALA A 100 -21.04 -1.71 12.41
CA ALA A 100 -20.90 -0.38 11.81
C ALA A 100 -19.45 0.13 11.85
N LEU A 101 -18.73 -0.09 12.96
CA LEU A 101 -17.31 0.25 13.07
C LEU A 101 -16.44 -0.54 12.08
N ASN A 102 -16.71 -1.83 11.86
CA ASN A 102 -15.99 -2.63 10.86
C ASN A 102 -16.21 -2.12 9.43
N ILE A 103 -17.44 -1.70 9.10
CA ILE A 103 -17.74 -1.10 7.79
C ILE A 103 -16.97 0.21 7.64
N ARG A 104 -17.04 1.08 8.65
CA ARG A 104 -16.33 2.36 8.65
C ARG A 104 -14.82 2.19 8.53
N GLU A 105 -14.24 1.21 9.23
CA GLU A 105 -12.82 0.87 9.13
C GLU A 105 -12.43 0.52 7.68
N ARG A 106 -13.19 -0.37 7.04
CA ARG A 106 -12.96 -0.76 5.64
C ARG A 106 -13.06 0.44 4.70
N ASP A 107 -14.05 1.28 4.91
CA ASP A 107 -14.26 2.47 4.08
C ASP A 107 -13.13 3.50 4.28
N THR A 108 -12.61 3.64 5.50
CA THR A 108 -11.43 4.46 5.80
C THR A 108 -10.16 3.90 5.14
N TYR A 109 -9.95 2.58 5.11
CA TYR A 109 -8.85 1.98 4.35
C TYR A 109 -8.94 2.29 2.84
N ASN A 110 -10.14 2.23 2.27
CA ASN A 110 -10.36 2.61 0.87
C ASN A 110 -10.08 4.11 0.64
N ALA A 111 -10.49 4.96 1.58
CA ALA A 111 -10.24 6.40 1.52
C ALA A 111 -8.74 6.74 1.57
N ILE A 112 -7.96 6.01 2.38
CA ILE A 112 -6.50 6.06 2.39
C ILE A 112 -5.94 5.71 1.01
N ARG A 113 -6.32 4.55 0.46
CA ARG A 113 -5.83 4.11 -0.85
C ARG A 113 -6.16 5.11 -1.97
N ASN A 114 -7.34 5.72 -1.91
CA ASN A 114 -7.73 6.76 -2.87
C ASN A 114 -6.88 8.02 -2.71
N ALA A 115 -6.65 8.50 -1.48
CA ALA A 115 -5.74 9.62 -1.24
C ALA A 115 -4.32 9.33 -1.75
N GLU A 116 -3.83 8.11 -1.52
CA GLU A 116 -2.52 7.69 -2.03
C GLU A 116 -2.49 7.66 -3.57
N SER A 117 -3.57 7.23 -4.22
CA SER A 117 -3.71 7.26 -5.68
C SER A 117 -3.77 8.69 -6.23
N ASP A 118 -4.48 9.60 -5.54
CA ASP A 118 -4.57 11.01 -5.90
C ASP A 118 -3.17 11.65 -5.86
N GLU A 119 -2.39 11.42 -4.79
CA GLU A 119 -0.99 11.88 -4.67
C GLU A 119 -0.12 11.38 -5.84
N ARG A 120 -0.21 10.08 -6.16
CA ARG A 120 0.53 9.48 -7.29
C ARG A 120 0.21 10.17 -8.61
N SER A 121 -1.07 10.44 -8.85
CA SER A 121 -1.53 11.08 -10.08
C SER A 121 -0.98 12.50 -10.25
N LYS A 122 -0.71 13.22 -9.14
CA LYS A 122 -0.08 14.54 -9.17
C LYS A 122 1.42 14.49 -9.43
N ILE A 123 2.08 13.44 -8.94
CA ILE A 123 3.54 13.27 -9.09
C ILE A 123 3.89 12.81 -10.51
N THR A 124 3.10 11.94 -11.13
CA THR A 124 3.40 11.37 -12.46
C THR A 124 3.73 12.42 -13.53
N PRO A 125 2.96 13.51 -13.71
CA PRO A 125 3.29 14.56 -14.67
C PRO A 125 4.67 15.20 -14.46
N ALA A 126 5.14 15.32 -13.22
CA ALA A 126 6.45 15.91 -12.94
C ALA A 126 7.61 15.07 -13.48
N PHE A 127 7.47 13.73 -13.50
CA PHE A 127 8.48 12.83 -14.05
C PHE A 127 8.36 12.59 -15.56
N GLN A 128 7.26 13.01 -16.19
CA GLN A 128 7.01 12.79 -17.61
C GLN A 128 8.16 13.26 -18.52
N PRO A 129 8.81 14.43 -18.30
CA PRO A 129 9.94 14.86 -19.12
C PRO A 129 11.13 13.90 -19.09
N LEU A 130 11.42 13.30 -17.93
CA LEU A 130 12.49 12.34 -17.77
C LEU A 130 12.16 11.03 -18.50
N LEU A 131 10.91 10.56 -18.41
CA LEU A 131 10.44 9.38 -19.12
C LEU A 131 10.49 9.57 -20.64
N ASP A 132 10.10 10.75 -21.14
CA ASP A 132 10.13 11.06 -22.57
C ASP A 132 11.55 11.28 -23.09
N LEU A 133 12.47 11.77 -22.25
CA LEU A 133 13.90 11.78 -22.57
C LEU A 133 14.42 10.33 -22.71
N GLY A 134 14.16 9.47 -21.72
CA GLY A 134 14.58 8.07 -21.76
C GLY A 134 14.03 7.33 -22.98
N LYS A 135 12.76 7.53 -23.33
CA LYS A 135 12.16 6.98 -24.57
C LYS A 135 12.90 7.44 -25.82
N ARG A 136 13.25 8.73 -25.92
CA ARG A 136 13.98 9.29 -27.07
C ARG A 136 15.40 8.75 -27.16
N GLU A 137 16.11 8.66 -26.04
CA GLU A 137 17.47 8.11 -25.97
C GLU A 137 17.49 6.62 -26.38
N VAL A 138 16.55 5.82 -25.88
CA VAL A 138 16.39 4.42 -26.28
C VAL A 138 16.06 4.29 -27.76
N ALA A 139 15.11 5.08 -28.28
CA ALA A 139 14.77 5.05 -29.70
C ALA A 139 15.96 5.43 -30.60
N ALA A 140 16.76 6.43 -30.19
CA ALA A 140 17.96 6.83 -30.92
C ALA A 140 19.03 5.72 -30.91
N ALA A 141 19.25 5.07 -29.77
CA ALA A 141 20.18 3.95 -29.66
C ALA A 141 19.76 2.77 -30.54
N LEU A 142 18.47 2.40 -30.52
CA LEU A 142 17.94 1.34 -31.37
C LEU A 142 18.07 1.67 -32.86
N ASN A 143 17.89 2.94 -33.24
CA ASN A 143 18.08 3.38 -34.63
C ASN A 143 19.55 3.24 -35.08
N VAL A 144 20.52 3.53 -34.21
CA VAL A 144 21.96 3.32 -34.51
C VAL A 144 22.26 1.82 -34.70
N ILE A 145 21.73 0.95 -33.83
CA ILE A 145 21.88 -0.50 -33.97
C ILE A 145 21.26 -0.98 -35.29
N ALA A 146 20.06 -0.50 -35.63
CA ALA A 146 19.38 -0.82 -36.89
C ALA A 146 20.18 -0.36 -38.12
N GLN A 147 20.83 0.81 -38.07
CA GLN A 147 21.72 1.28 -39.15
C GLN A 147 22.93 0.38 -39.32
N HIS A 148 23.59 -0.03 -38.22
CA HIS A 148 24.71 -0.96 -38.29
C HIS A 148 24.31 -2.34 -38.82
N TYR A 149 23.13 -2.83 -38.42
CA TYR A 149 22.56 -4.06 -38.96
C TYR A 149 22.35 -3.94 -40.48
N ALA A 150 21.74 -2.85 -40.94
CA ALA A 150 21.54 -2.59 -42.37
C ALA A 150 22.86 -2.52 -43.16
N VAL A 151 23.91 -1.92 -42.59
CA VAL A 151 25.26 -1.90 -43.20
C VAL A 151 25.85 -3.31 -43.27
N ALA A 152 25.74 -4.10 -42.19
CA ALA A 152 26.25 -5.47 -42.15
C ALA A 152 25.52 -6.37 -43.16
N GLU A 153 24.20 -6.26 -43.27
CA GLU A 153 23.36 -6.94 -44.26
C GLU A 153 23.74 -6.54 -45.69
N ALA A 154 23.95 -5.24 -45.95
CA ALA A 154 24.37 -4.77 -47.26
C ALA A 154 25.74 -5.33 -47.67
N ILE A 155 26.71 -5.37 -46.75
CA ILE A 155 28.03 -5.98 -46.97
C ILE A 155 27.88 -7.49 -47.18
N HIS A 156 27.07 -8.17 -46.38
CA HIS A 156 26.83 -9.60 -46.49
C HIS A 156 26.19 -9.95 -47.84
N GLY A 157 25.11 -9.28 -48.22
CA GLY A 157 24.43 -9.48 -49.50
C GLY A 157 25.34 -9.22 -50.71
N ALA A 158 26.19 -8.19 -50.64
CA ALA A 158 27.12 -7.85 -51.72
C ALA A 158 28.29 -8.85 -51.86
N THR A 159 28.77 -9.42 -50.75
CA THR A 159 29.99 -10.26 -50.73
C THR A 159 29.71 -11.75 -50.59
N ARG A 160 28.49 -12.14 -50.22
CA ARG A 160 28.02 -13.50 -49.87
C ARG A 160 28.79 -14.22 -48.74
N TYR A 161 29.87 -13.63 -48.21
CA TYR A 161 30.72 -14.23 -47.18
C TYR A 161 31.20 -13.22 -46.11
N GLY A 162 31.08 -11.92 -46.35
CA GLY A 162 31.39 -10.88 -45.37
C GLY A 162 30.27 -10.70 -44.35
N ALA A 163 30.61 -10.32 -43.13
CA ALA A 163 29.69 -9.80 -42.10
C ALA A 163 28.54 -10.70 -41.60
N GLU A 164 28.42 -11.98 -42.01
CA GLU A 164 27.33 -12.89 -41.57
C GLU A 164 27.22 -13.00 -40.03
N LYS A 165 28.37 -13.09 -39.34
CA LYS A 165 28.40 -13.13 -37.87
C LYS A 165 27.89 -11.83 -37.24
N GLN A 166 28.20 -10.69 -37.84
CA GLN A 166 27.77 -9.37 -37.38
C GLN A 166 26.28 -9.15 -37.65
N VAL A 167 25.77 -9.64 -38.79
CA VAL A 167 24.33 -9.66 -39.11
C VAL A 167 23.57 -10.45 -38.04
N ASN A 168 23.99 -11.68 -37.76
CA ASN A 168 23.33 -12.51 -36.74
C ASN A 168 23.38 -11.85 -35.35
N ALA A 169 24.55 -11.38 -34.92
CA ALA A 169 24.71 -10.74 -33.61
C ALA A 169 23.87 -9.46 -33.44
N LEU A 170 23.81 -8.59 -34.47
CA LEU A 170 23.00 -7.38 -34.43
C LEU A 170 21.50 -7.69 -34.55
N GLY A 171 21.14 -8.72 -35.32
CA GLY A 171 19.77 -9.23 -35.41
C GLY A 171 19.25 -9.75 -34.07
N ASP A 172 20.07 -10.50 -33.33
CA ASP A 172 19.73 -11.00 -31.99
C ASP A 172 19.51 -9.86 -30.97
N ILE A 173 20.37 -8.82 -31.02
CA ILE A 173 20.23 -7.62 -30.17
C ILE A 173 18.92 -6.87 -30.48
N LEU A 174 18.58 -6.69 -31.76
CA LEU A 174 17.33 -6.04 -32.17
C LEU A 174 16.11 -6.88 -31.77
N ALA A 175 16.16 -8.20 -31.95
CA ALA A 175 15.07 -9.10 -31.55
C ALA A 175 14.85 -9.08 -30.03
N THR A 176 15.93 -9.04 -29.24
CA THR A 176 15.89 -8.93 -27.78
C THR A 176 15.29 -7.60 -27.34
N ALA A 177 15.66 -6.50 -28.01
CA ALA A 177 15.14 -5.17 -27.71
C ALA A 177 13.64 -4.97 -28.04
N ILE A 178 13.11 -5.74 -29.01
CA ILE A 178 11.70 -5.65 -29.47
C ILE A 178 10.79 -6.63 -28.69
N GLY A 179 11.36 -7.65 -28.03
CA GLY A 179 10.61 -8.63 -27.26
C GLY A 179 9.89 -8.06 -26.02
N GLU A 180 8.88 -8.80 -25.52
CA GLU A 180 8.17 -8.46 -24.29
C GLU A 180 9.14 -8.50 -23.10
N HIS A 181 9.55 -7.32 -22.62
CA HIS A 181 10.22 -7.05 -21.34
C HIS A 181 11.72 -7.32 -21.17
N ASN A 182 12.44 -7.85 -22.16
CA ASN A 182 13.82 -8.33 -21.95
C ASN A 182 14.90 -7.48 -22.62
N LEU A 183 15.09 -6.23 -22.20
CA LEU A 183 16.17 -5.40 -22.74
C LEU A 183 17.57 -5.67 -22.14
N VAL A 184 17.70 -6.50 -21.09
CA VAL A 184 19.01 -6.90 -20.55
C VAL A 184 18.94 -8.33 -19.99
N PRO A 185 19.60 -9.31 -20.64
CA PRO A 185 19.75 -10.62 -20.04
C PRO A 185 20.82 -10.56 -18.94
N PHE A 186 20.42 -10.86 -17.69
CA PHE A 186 21.24 -11.33 -16.56
C PHE A 186 21.85 -10.36 -15.52
N GLU A 187 21.64 -9.04 -15.55
CA GLU A 187 22.18 -8.15 -14.50
C GLU A 187 21.17 -7.16 -13.92
N ASN A 188 21.35 -6.83 -12.64
CA ASN A 188 20.65 -5.75 -11.96
C ASN A 188 21.04 -4.43 -12.64
N VAL A 189 20.06 -3.62 -13.03
CA VAL A 189 20.32 -2.31 -13.62
C VAL A 189 20.25 -1.26 -12.52
N ASP A 190 21.38 -0.59 -12.27
CA ASP A 190 21.46 0.49 -11.31
C ASP A 190 20.63 1.70 -11.76
N VAL A 191 19.87 2.27 -10.83
CA VAL A 191 19.16 3.53 -11.06
C VAL A 191 20.15 4.67 -10.89
N PRO A 192 20.23 5.62 -11.85
CA PRO A 192 21.15 6.74 -11.75
C PRO A 192 20.97 7.55 -10.45
N PRO A 193 22.06 7.98 -9.78
CA PRO A 193 22.00 8.73 -8.52
C PRO A 193 21.15 10.00 -8.58
N GLU A 194 21.08 10.65 -9.73
CA GLU A 194 20.26 11.86 -9.93
C GLU A 194 18.77 11.54 -9.87
N VAL A 195 18.35 10.39 -10.40
CA VAL A 195 16.96 9.92 -10.31
C VAL A 195 16.65 9.50 -8.88
N VAL A 196 17.60 8.86 -8.19
CA VAL A 196 17.48 8.56 -6.77
C VAL A 196 17.27 9.84 -5.96
N GLY A 197 18.07 10.88 -6.18
CA GLY A 197 17.93 12.17 -5.51
C GLY A 197 16.57 12.83 -5.74
N LEU A 198 16.03 12.77 -6.97
CA LEU A 198 14.68 13.26 -7.26
C LEU A 198 13.58 12.48 -6.52
N LEU A 199 13.73 11.15 -6.39
CA LEU A 199 12.81 10.32 -5.62
C LEU A 199 12.90 10.59 -4.12
N GLU A 200 14.10 10.89 -3.60
CA GLU A 200 14.30 11.26 -2.20
C GLU A 200 13.60 12.57 -1.82
N MET A 201 13.47 13.52 -2.74
CA MET A 201 12.70 14.77 -2.53
C MET A 201 11.22 14.50 -2.18
N LEU A 202 10.70 13.32 -2.50
CA LEU A 202 9.32 12.92 -2.23
C LEU A 202 9.16 12.15 -0.92
N LYS A 203 10.26 11.66 -0.31
CA LYS A 203 10.22 10.72 0.82
C LYS A 203 9.48 11.27 2.04
N ASP A 204 9.69 12.55 2.35
CA ASP A 204 9.08 13.19 3.53
C ASP A 204 7.84 14.03 3.18
N ARG A 205 7.49 14.10 1.89
CA ARG A 205 6.38 14.92 1.36
C ARG A 205 5.21 14.08 0.84
N CYS A 206 5.48 12.84 0.42
CA CYS A 206 4.50 11.93 -0.15
C CYS A 206 4.16 10.83 0.84
N THR A 207 2.87 10.62 1.00
CA THR A 207 2.29 9.76 2.01
C THR A 207 1.94 8.38 1.41
N ALA A 208 1.67 8.38 0.10
CA ALA A 208 1.52 7.23 -0.79
C ALA A 208 2.79 6.44 -1.09
N HIS A 209 3.94 7.01 -0.73
CA HIS A 209 5.25 6.44 -0.98
C HIS A 209 5.93 6.18 0.36
N LYS A 210 5.84 4.94 0.84
CA LYS A 210 7.09 4.33 1.29
C LYS A 210 7.97 4.33 0.05
N VAL A 211 8.77 5.38 -0.14
CA VAL A 211 9.69 5.48 -1.28
C VAL A 211 10.67 4.33 -1.09
N TYR A 212 10.33 3.18 -1.68
CA TYR A 212 11.30 2.14 -1.94
C TYR A 212 12.15 2.72 -3.04
N VAL A 213 13.19 3.47 -2.64
CA VAL A 213 14.22 3.92 -3.55
C VAL A 213 14.89 2.64 -4.04
N LEU A 214 14.40 2.13 -5.16
CA LEU A 214 15.04 1.02 -5.83
C LEU A 214 16.33 1.58 -6.39
N THR A 215 17.45 1.23 -5.75
CA THR A 215 18.78 1.50 -6.30
C THR A 215 19.09 0.55 -7.45
N ALA A 216 18.32 -0.56 -7.58
CA ALA A 216 18.37 -1.51 -8.69
C ALA A 216 16.98 -2.14 -8.94
N VAL A 217 16.68 -2.46 -10.21
CA VAL A 217 15.44 -3.17 -10.61
C VAL A 217 15.76 -4.64 -10.93
N PRO A 218 15.12 -5.63 -10.26
CA PRO A 218 15.33 -7.04 -10.53
C PRO A 218 14.62 -7.48 -11.83
N ASN A 219 15.36 -8.17 -12.71
CA ASN A 219 14.95 -8.47 -14.10
C ASN A 219 14.15 -9.80 -14.27
N CYS A 220 13.28 -10.21 -13.33
CA CYS A 220 12.50 -11.46 -13.48
C CYS A 220 11.00 -11.29 -13.16
N PRO A 221 10.08 -11.49 -14.13
CA PRO A 221 8.63 -11.39 -13.93
C PRO A 221 7.99 -12.62 -13.26
N GLU A 222 8.72 -13.72 -13.06
CA GLU A 222 8.20 -14.92 -12.36
C GLU A 222 8.39 -14.91 -10.85
N ALA A 223 9.16 -13.95 -10.32
CA ALA A 223 9.12 -13.68 -8.89
C ALA A 223 7.82 -12.91 -8.60
N LYS A 224 6.76 -13.64 -8.24
CA LYS A 224 5.70 -13.08 -7.39
C LYS A 224 6.38 -12.18 -6.37
N PHE A 225 6.19 -10.87 -6.45
CA PHE A 225 6.68 -9.93 -5.43
C PHE A 225 6.42 -10.55 -4.05
N PRO A 226 7.44 -11.03 -3.31
CA PRO A 226 7.23 -11.19 -1.90
C PRO A 226 7.21 -9.77 -1.36
N VAL A 227 6.17 -9.46 -0.60
CA VAL A 227 6.00 -8.25 0.20
C VAL A 227 7.06 -8.19 1.33
N GLN A 228 8.29 -8.67 1.10
CA GLN A 228 9.35 -8.84 2.07
C GLN A 228 10.70 -8.50 1.47
N MET A 229 10.94 -7.21 1.23
CA MET A 229 12.27 -6.63 1.40
C MET A 229 12.13 -5.24 2.03
N ALA A 230 11.55 -5.24 3.23
CA ALA A 230 11.89 -4.25 4.23
C ALA A 230 13.23 -4.68 4.84
N ILE A 231 14.35 -4.20 4.30
CA ILE A 231 15.61 -4.28 5.04
C ILE A 231 15.53 -3.23 6.14
N ALA A 232 15.54 -3.76 7.36
CA ALA A 232 15.45 -3.06 8.62
C ALA A 232 16.54 -1.99 8.76
N VAL A 233 16.11 -0.76 9.03
CA VAL A 233 16.88 0.16 9.89
C VAL A 233 16.09 0.28 11.19
N ASP A 234 16.00 -0.82 11.94
CA ASP A 234 15.55 -0.79 13.34
C ASP A 234 16.13 -1.95 14.18
N THR A 235 17.27 -2.50 13.79
CA THR A 235 18.03 -3.46 14.61
C THR A 235 19.01 -2.78 15.57
N ALA A 236 19.14 -1.45 15.55
CA ALA A 236 19.96 -0.71 16.51
C ALA A 236 19.23 -0.37 17.83
N ARG A 237 17.90 -0.53 17.92
CA ARG A 237 17.14 -0.26 19.17
C ARG A 237 16.83 -1.48 20.03
N ARG A 238 17.02 -2.71 19.52
CA ARG A 238 16.85 -3.95 20.31
C ARG A 238 18.13 -4.53 20.90
N ALA A 239 19.30 -4.01 20.54
CA ALA A 239 20.56 -4.37 21.19
C ALA A 239 20.90 -3.52 22.42
N ALA A 240 20.05 -2.56 22.80
CA ALA A 240 20.21 -1.73 24.00
C ALA A 240 19.20 -2.08 25.13
N ALA A 241 18.47 -3.20 25.00
CA ALA A 241 17.48 -3.64 25.98
C ALA A 241 17.48 -5.17 26.18
N ALA A 242 18.58 -5.86 25.85
CA ALA A 242 18.82 -7.26 26.15
C ALA A 242 20.14 -7.40 26.91
#